data_AF-A0A2E6L4E0-F1
#
_entry.id   AF-A0A2E6L4E0-F1
#
_cell.length_a   1.000
_cell.length_b   1.000
_cell.length_c   1.000
_cell.angle_alpha   90.00
_cell.angle_beta   90.00
_cell.angle_gamma   90.00
#
_symmetry.space_group_name_H-M   'P 1'
#
loop_
_entity.id
_entity.type
_entity.pdbx_description
1 polymer ?
#
loop_
_entity_poly.entity_id
_entity_poly.type
_entity_poly.pdbx_seq_one_letter_code
_entity_poly.pdbx_strand_id
1 'polypeptide(L)'
;MKVSAYISKFLTLGVIFLPLAAQTLRVDFNANATTQSGWQSLSSGNSDLGDSWSKNFTGGVSLDVDAIGSVTLDNRDRSNNGGGGEALMWRDFLFASGSFSSRPGSGLRLAFTGLQPNTEYPIKIWAYDASSTGGRAADWSGGGSKVQRLTFTSRPATLTDNVITLNVVTNSAGAVTLKGIVSVTSPSSSHNVFINGLEIGAPIATDGPNDLVLSRLIVAKAATIGSAVGSFTTTDPTPGDTFTYSLREGEGSSDNGLFEITGNILRVDRDLSALVGGAILSVRVRTTDAAGAFSEDVFNIEVVNDSDNDGLDDDWELLYFASLTTASGSDDGDIDNLTNLEEQSAGTNPTLADSDSDTLNDGQELKTFSTNPLLADTDGEGLTDADELSGVDGFVTDPNLADTDGDGFNDALENSEGTDP
;
A
#
# COMPACT_ATOMS: atom_id res chain seq x y z
N MET A 1 33.14 -37.23 -41.50
CA MET A 1 32.75 -37.51 -40.10
C MET A 1 33.12 -36.27 -39.28
N LYS A 2 32.12 -35.50 -38.85
CA LYS A 2 32.33 -34.24 -38.09
C LYS A 2 32.85 -34.59 -36.69
N VAL A 3 33.98 -34.04 -36.28
CA VAL A 3 34.48 -34.14 -34.90
C VAL A 3 33.98 -32.91 -34.14
N SER A 4 33.12 -33.14 -33.14
CA SER A 4 32.62 -32.13 -32.21
C SER A 4 33.76 -31.54 -31.38
N ALA A 5 33.88 -30.21 -31.38
CA ALA A 5 34.66 -29.49 -30.39
C ALA A 5 33.81 -29.33 -29.12
N TYR A 6 34.24 -29.94 -28.01
CA TYR A 6 33.76 -29.62 -26.68
C TYR A 6 34.42 -28.32 -26.22
N ILE A 7 33.67 -27.23 -26.18
CA ILE A 7 34.07 -25.99 -25.53
C ILE A 7 33.71 -26.14 -24.05
N SER A 8 34.71 -26.31 -23.18
CA SER A 8 34.52 -26.15 -21.74
C SER A 8 34.26 -24.68 -21.44
N LYS A 9 33.00 -24.32 -21.19
CA LYS A 9 32.70 -23.05 -20.51
C LYS A 9 33.20 -23.20 -19.07
N PHE A 10 34.36 -22.59 -18.79
CA PHE A 10 34.74 -22.24 -17.43
C PHE A 10 33.63 -21.33 -16.89
N LEU A 11 32.84 -21.86 -15.95
CA LEU A 11 31.99 -21.06 -15.11
C LEU A 11 32.94 -20.27 -14.19
N THR A 12 33.21 -19.02 -14.53
CA THR A 12 33.81 -18.09 -13.57
C THR A 12 32.81 -17.97 -12.44
N LEU A 13 33.07 -18.69 -11.35
CA LEU A 13 32.31 -18.56 -10.11
C LEU A 13 32.56 -17.13 -9.64
N GLY A 14 31.65 -16.22 -10.00
CA GLY A 14 31.60 -14.89 -9.42
C GLY A 14 31.54 -15.09 -7.92
N VAL A 15 32.49 -14.51 -7.19
CA VAL A 15 32.46 -14.46 -5.74
C VAL A 15 31.15 -13.80 -5.35
N ILE A 16 30.18 -14.59 -4.93
CA ILE A 16 28.96 -14.09 -4.30
C ILE A 16 29.43 -13.56 -2.95
N PHE A 17 29.64 -12.25 -2.87
CA PHE A 17 29.70 -11.58 -1.57
C PHE A 17 28.33 -11.77 -0.92
N LEU A 18 28.26 -12.64 0.08
CA LEU A 18 27.12 -12.65 0.99
C LEU A 18 26.99 -11.22 1.54
N PRO A 19 25.80 -10.59 1.46
CA PRO A 19 25.60 -9.31 2.11
C PRO A 19 25.93 -9.48 3.59
N LEU A 20 26.88 -8.67 4.06
CA LEU A 20 27.39 -8.69 5.42
C LEU A 20 26.20 -8.62 6.38
N ALA A 21 26.00 -9.67 7.19
CA ALA A 21 25.04 -9.64 8.28
C ALA A 21 25.38 -8.45 9.20
N ALA A 22 24.40 -7.54 9.39
CA ALA A 22 24.32 -6.48 10.40
C ALA A 22 25.64 -6.16 11.14
N GLN A 23 26.62 -5.57 10.46
CA GLN A 23 27.82 -5.07 11.13
C GLN A 23 27.76 -3.55 11.18
N THR A 24 27.63 -3.05 12.39
CA THR A 24 27.87 -1.64 12.70
C THR A 24 29.38 -1.39 12.58
N LEU A 25 29.79 -0.52 11.63
CA LEU A 25 31.18 -0.08 11.54
C LEU A 25 31.36 1.17 12.40
N ARG A 26 32.23 1.09 13.41
CA ARG A 26 32.62 2.24 14.23
C ARG A 26 34.07 2.62 13.93
N VAL A 27 34.27 3.84 13.47
CA VAL A 27 35.58 4.39 13.11
C VAL A 27 35.98 5.40 14.17
N ASP A 28 37.12 5.14 14.78
CA ASP A 28 37.82 6.03 15.70
C ASP A 28 38.93 6.74 14.91
N PHE A 29 38.99 8.06 14.93
CA PHE A 29 39.97 8.82 14.16
C PHE A 29 41.34 8.94 14.89
N ASN A 30 41.62 8.05 15.84
CA ASN A 30 42.82 8.07 16.67
C ASN A 30 44.17 7.87 15.97
N ALA A 31 45.25 8.24 16.67
CA ALA A 31 46.65 7.95 16.35
C ALA A 31 47.41 7.17 17.45
N ASN A 32 46.79 6.94 18.61
CA ASN A 32 47.40 6.27 19.76
C ASN A 32 46.88 4.83 19.95
N ALA A 33 47.66 3.95 20.61
CA ALA A 33 47.40 2.52 20.80
C ALA A 33 46.13 2.16 21.62
N THR A 34 45.27 3.14 21.92
CA THR A 34 44.07 2.99 22.76
C THR A 34 42.82 3.33 21.97
N THR A 35 42.50 2.54 20.96
CA THR A 35 41.20 2.57 20.28
C THR A 35 40.09 2.19 21.25
N GLN A 36 38.96 2.89 21.19
CA GLN A 36 37.77 2.48 21.95
C GLN A 36 37.42 1.02 21.65
N SER A 37 37.13 0.24 22.69
CA SER A 37 36.77 -1.18 22.50
C SER A 37 35.56 -1.31 21.56
N GLY A 38 35.68 -2.17 20.54
CA GLY A 38 34.67 -2.33 19.48
C GLY A 38 34.72 -1.30 18.35
N TRP A 39 35.72 -0.42 18.32
CA TRP A 39 35.96 0.55 17.24
C TRP A 39 37.22 0.19 16.47
N GLN A 40 37.32 0.68 15.23
CA GLN A 40 38.49 0.52 14.36
C GLN A 40 39.15 1.87 14.15
N SER A 41 40.47 1.95 14.32
CA SER A 41 41.19 3.21 14.07
C SER A 41 41.18 3.57 12.60
N LEU A 42 41.21 4.85 12.24
CA LEU A 42 41.50 5.28 10.88
C LEU A 42 43.02 5.29 10.61
N SER A 43 43.84 5.73 11.55
CA SER A 43 45.30 5.77 11.39
C SER A 43 46.02 4.61 12.10
N SER A 44 47.26 4.33 11.71
CA SER A 44 48.14 3.35 12.36
C SER A 44 49.43 3.98 12.92
N GLY A 45 49.53 5.32 13.00
CA GLY A 45 50.75 6.01 13.44
C GLY A 45 50.59 7.52 13.63
N ASN A 46 51.52 8.12 14.39
CA ASN A 46 51.45 9.48 14.94
C ASN A 46 52.19 10.53 14.08
N SER A 47 51.92 10.60 12.78
CA SER A 47 52.59 11.55 11.87
C SER A 47 51.55 12.37 11.13
N ASP A 48 51.66 13.71 11.07
CA ASP A 48 50.81 14.60 10.28
C ASP A 48 50.45 13.97 8.92
N LEU A 49 49.18 13.60 8.81
CA LEU A 49 48.65 12.79 7.73
C LEU A 49 48.14 13.77 6.67
N GLY A 50 48.69 13.74 5.46
CA GLY A 50 48.42 14.71 4.38
C GLY A 50 46.96 14.81 3.91
N ASP A 51 46.74 15.38 2.73
CA ASP A 51 45.41 15.89 2.31
C ASP A 51 44.34 14.83 1.97
N SER A 52 44.70 13.54 1.81
CA SER A 52 43.79 12.45 1.42
C SER A 52 44.17 11.10 2.05
N TRP A 53 43.18 10.34 2.53
CA TRP A 53 43.38 9.09 3.27
C TRP A 53 42.39 8.01 2.85
N SER A 54 42.86 6.80 2.63
CA SER A 54 41.99 5.65 2.35
C SER A 54 42.28 4.49 3.30
N LYS A 55 41.23 3.92 3.90
CA LYS A 55 41.34 2.70 4.72
C LYS A 55 40.22 1.71 4.41
N ASN A 56 40.61 0.45 4.33
CA ASN A 56 39.69 -0.69 4.31
C ASN A 56 39.49 -1.18 5.74
N PHE A 57 38.24 -1.27 6.16
CA PHE A 57 37.84 -1.81 7.45
C PHE A 57 37.43 -3.27 7.35
N THR A 58 37.34 -3.95 8.50
CA THR A 58 36.75 -5.28 8.55
C THR A 58 35.33 -5.23 8.01
N GLY A 59 34.92 -6.25 7.25
CA GLY A 59 33.63 -6.28 6.59
C GLY A 59 33.62 -5.72 5.16
N GLY A 60 34.76 -5.26 4.63
CA GLY A 60 34.91 -4.88 3.22
C GLY A 60 34.49 -3.45 2.89
N VAL A 61 34.11 -2.65 3.89
CA VAL A 61 33.83 -1.22 3.73
C VAL A 61 35.13 -0.45 3.65
N SER A 62 35.25 0.43 2.65
CA SER A 62 36.37 1.38 2.52
C SER A 62 35.89 2.79 2.83
N LEU A 63 36.74 3.59 3.47
CA LEU A 63 36.54 5.02 3.66
C LEU A 63 37.70 5.78 3.02
N ASP A 64 37.37 6.70 2.13
CA ASP A 64 38.26 7.72 1.60
C ASP A 64 37.91 9.08 2.23
N VAL A 65 38.91 9.79 2.73
CA VAL A 65 38.74 11.08 3.42
C VAL A 65 39.59 12.12 2.72
N ASP A 66 38.96 13.21 2.26
CA ASP A 66 39.63 14.28 1.53
C ASP A 66 39.23 15.67 2.02
N ALA A 67 40.12 16.63 1.77
CA ALA A 67 39.79 18.03 1.87
C ALA A 67 38.74 18.46 0.82
N ILE A 68 37.83 19.35 1.24
CA ILE A 68 36.96 20.12 0.34
C ILE A 68 37.47 21.56 0.32
N GLY A 69 37.78 22.06 -0.88
CA GLY A 69 38.34 23.40 -1.05
C GLY A 69 39.85 23.43 -0.75
N SER A 70 40.40 24.64 -0.58
CA SER A 70 41.85 24.84 -0.36
C SER A 70 42.23 24.76 1.12
N VAL A 71 41.88 23.67 1.78
CA VAL A 71 42.20 23.37 3.18
C VAL A 71 43.10 22.14 3.24
N THR A 72 43.93 22.03 4.27
CA THR A 72 44.67 20.78 4.53
C THR A 72 43.95 19.99 5.61
N LEU A 73 44.09 18.68 5.62
CA LEU A 73 43.62 17.86 6.71
C LEU A 73 44.69 17.76 7.79
N ASP A 74 44.27 17.83 9.05
CA ASP A 74 45.15 17.70 10.20
C ASP A 74 44.46 16.77 11.21
N ASN A 75 45.24 15.84 11.76
CA ASN A 75 44.80 14.92 12.80
C ASN A 75 45.55 15.27 14.08
N ARG A 76 44.82 15.64 15.13
CA ARG A 76 45.43 16.02 16.41
C ARG A 76 45.16 14.98 17.47
N ASP A 77 46.25 14.41 17.98
CA ASP A 77 46.24 13.65 19.23
C ASP A 77 46.17 14.61 20.41
N ARG A 78 45.18 14.39 21.28
CA ARG A 78 45.15 15.00 22.59
C ARG A 78 45.03 13.94 23.67
N SER A 79 46.19 13.60 24.21
CA SER A 79 46.38 12.76 25.40
C SER A 79 45.34 13.00 26.51
N ASN A 80 44.91 14.26 26.73
CA ASN A 80 43.86 14.69 27.65
C ASN A 80 42.77 15.57 27.02
N ASN A 81 42.17 15.21 25.87
CA ASN A 81 41.05 15.98 25.30
C ASN A 81 39.77 15.98 26.15
N GLY A 82 39.78 15.41 27.36
CA GLY A 82 38.80 15.66 28.40
C GLY A 82 37.34 15.62 27.94
N GLY A 83 36.92 14.64 27.13
CA GLY A 83 35.49 14.32 26.95
C GLY A 83 34.98 13.63 28.22
N GLY A 84 33.83 14.03 28.74
CA GLY A 84 33.19 13.33 29.86
C GLY A 84 32.50 12.09 29.31
N GLY A 85 32.59 10.97 30.02
CA GLY A 85 31.95 9.73 29.59
C GLY A 85 32.89 8.56 29.30
N GLU A 86 34.16 8.63 29.72
CA GLU A 86 35.15 7.53 29.69
C GLU A 86 35.54 7.00 28.28
N ALA A 87 34.87 7.42 27.21
CA ALA A 87 35.15 6.94 25.86
C ALA A 87 36.46 7.51 25.29
N LEU A 88 37.31 6.61 24.77
CA LEU A 88 38.64 6.92 24.26
C LEU A 88 38.60 7.73 22.95
N MET A 89 37.52 7.62 22.16
CA MET A 89 37.35 8.33 20.88
C MET A 89 37.41 9.86 21.02
N TRP A 90 37.08 10.42 22.19
CA TRP A 90 37.09 11.87 22.37
C TRP A 90 38.50 12.45 22.39
N ARG A 91 39.52 11.62 22.58
CA ARG A 91 40.91 12.05 22.77
C ARG A 91 41.52 12.60 21.48
N ASP A 92 41.03 12.15 20.33
CA ASP A 92 41.60 12.50 19.03
C ASP A 92 40.52 12.98 18.07
N PHE A 93 40.91 13.77 17.07
CA PHE A 93 40.02 14.22 16.02
C PHE A 93 40.77 14.53 14.73
N LEU A 94 40.09 14.26 13.63
CA LEU A 94 40.42 14.81 12.32
C LEU A 94 39.67 16.13 12.13
N PHE A 95 40.33 17.12 11.56
CA PHE A 95 39.70 18.37 11.19
C PHE A 95 40.31 18.94 9.90
N ALA A 96 39.51 19.72 9.19
CA ALA A 96 40.05 20.57 8.13
C ALA A 96 40.75 21.77 8.77
N SER A 97 42.00 22.05 8.38
CA SER A 97 42.83 23.14 8.89
C SER A 97 42.73 24.41 8.01
N GLY A 98 42.64 25.59 8.62
CA GLY A 98 42.42 26.87 7.93
C GLY A 98 41.72 27.95 8.78
N SER A 99 41.55 29.16 8.22
CA SER A 99 40.70 30.20 8.82
C SER A 99 39.32 30.13 8.19
N PHE A 100 38.32 29.72 8.97
CA PHE A 100 37.03 29.26 8.46
C PHE A 100 35.93 30.32 8.47
N SER A 101 36.22 31.54 8.92
CA SER A 101 35.35 32.71 8.72
C SER A 101 35.50 33.33 7.31
N SER A 102 36.57 32.98 6.57
CA SER A 102 36.87 33.52 5.24
C SER A 102 36.71 32.52 4.09
N ARG A 103 36.29 31.28 4.39
CA ARG A 103 36.22 30.16 3.43
C ARG A 103 34.97 29.27 3.59
N PRO A 104 33.74 29.83 3.47
CA PRO A 104 32.51 29.04 3.49
C PRO A 104 32.52 27.93 2.42
N GLY A 105 31.90 26.78 2.73
CA GLY A 105 31.85 25.63 1.82
C GLY A 105 33.10 24.75 1.79
N SER A 106 34.18 25.12 2.48
CA SER A 106 35.36 24.26 2.66
C SER A 106 35.17 23.31 3.85
N GLY A 107 35.85 22.16 3.85
CA GLY A 107 35.70 21.17 4.92
C GLY A 107 36.23 19.78 4.59
N LEU A 108 35.47 18.75 4.97
CA LEU A 108 35.80 17.33 4.85
C LEU A 108 34.85 16.62 3.89
N ARG A 109 35.39 15.76 3.03
CA ARG A 109 34.66 14.76 2.24
C ARG A 109 34.94 13.39 2.85
N LEU A 110 33.89 12.61 3.06
CA LEU A 110 33.96 11.21 3.49
C LEU A 110 33.27 10.36 2.42
N ALA A 111 34.02 9.56 1.67
CA ALA A 111 33.48 8.68 0.63
C ALA A 111 33.59 7.22 1.09
N PHE A 112 32.44 6.57 1.20
CA PHE A 112 32.31 5.16 1.56
C PHE A 112 32.08 4.30 0.32
N THR A 113 32.73 3.15 0.26
CA THR A 113 32.46 2.09 -0.73
C THR A 113 32.41 0.74 -0.05
N GLY A 114 31.88 -0.28 -0.74
CA GLY A 114 31.74 -1.64 -0.19
C GLY A 114 30.53 -1.84 0.72
N LEU A 115 29.57 -0.89 0.72
CA LEU A 115 28.25 -1.05 1.34
C LEU A 115 27.30 -1.79 0.39
N GLN A 116 26.15 -2.24 0.89
CA GLN A 116 25.12 -2.81 0.01
C GLN A 116 24.59 -1.74 -0.96
N PRO A 117 24.40 -2.07 -2.26
CA PRO A 117 23.82 -1.15 -3.23
C PRO A 117 22.37 -0.73 -2.92
N ASN A 118 22.03 0.53 -3.17
CA ASN A 118 20.68 1.09 -3.02
C ASN A 118 20.06 0.84 -1.62
N THR A 119 20.88 0.90 -0.57
CA THR A 119 20.46 0.58 0.80
C THR A 119 20.65 1.81 1.68
N GLU A 120 19.71 2.03 2.60
CA GLU A 120 19.79 3.11 3.56
C GLU A 120 20.61 2.72 4.80
N TYR A 121 21.48 3.63 5.24
CA TYR A 121 22.28 3.47 6.44
C TYR A 121 22.17 4.71 7.33
N PRO A 122 21.93 4.56 8.64
CA PRO A 122 22.08 5.65 9.58
C PRO A 122 23.56 5.83 9.91
N ILE A 123 24.12 6.99 9.59
CA ILE A 123 25.52 7.34 9.88
C ILE A 123 25.57 8.39 10.98
N LYS A 124 26.15 8.03 12.13
CA LYS A 124 26.40 8.97 13.24
C LYS A 124 27.77 9.60 13.11
N ILE A 125 27.84 10.89 13.43
CA ILE A 125 29.08 11.68 13.39
C ILE A 125 29.21 12.44 14.70
N TRP A 126 30.32 12.25 15.40
CA TRP A 126 30.66 12.91 16.66
C TRP A 126 31.78 13.93 16.46
N ALA A 127 31.67 15.07 17.14
CA ALA A 127 32.70 16.11 17.10
C ALA A 127 32.86 16.82 18.45
N TYR A 128 34.11 16.99 18.91
CA TYR A 128 34.47 17.71 20.12
C TYR A 128 35.98 18.04 20.17
N ASP A 129 36.29 19.23 20.69
CA ASP A 129 37.65 19.70 20.96
C ASP A 129 37.67 20.53 22.27
N ALA A 130 38.39 20.07 23.29
CA ALA A 130 38.46 20.75 24.60
C ALA A 130 39.22 22.08 24.60
N SER A 131 40.03 22.37 23.58
CA SER A 131 40.70 23.69 23.45
C SER A 131 39.85 24.73 22.73
N SER A 132 38.68 24.34 22.22
CA SER A 132 37.81 25.27 21.52
C SER A 132 37.31 26.34 22.48
N THR A 133 37.77 27.57 22.30
CA THR A 133 37.24 28.74 23.02
C THR A 133 35.98 29.24 22.29
N GLY A 134 34.89 28.48 22.41
CA GLY A 134 33.59 28.80 21.81
C GLY A 134 32.91 27.62 21.12
N GLY A 135 31.62 27.78 20.83
CA GLY A 135 30.84 26.78 20.10
C GLY A 135 31.34 26.63 18.66
N ARG A 136 31.50 25.39 18.21
CA ARG A 136 31.84 25.07 16.80
C ARG A 136 30.62 24.55 16.08
N ALA A 137 30.50 24.83 14.78
CA ALA A 137 29.42 24.30 13.96
C ALA A 137 29.87 23.92 12.54
N ALA A 138 29.37 22.79 12.04
CA ALA A 138 29.52 22.36 10.65
C ALA A 138 28.19 21.83 10.10
N ASP A 139 27.92 22.15 8.84
CA ASP A 139 26.78 21.60 8.10
C ASP A 139 27.22 20.29 7.44
N TRP A 140 26.50 19.22 7.75
CA TRP A 140 26.75 17.88 7.23
C TRP A 140 25.60 17.41 6.34
N SER A 141 25.95 16.75 5.24
CA SER A 141 24.99 16.21 4.27
C SER A 141 25.64 15.13 3.40
N GLY A 142 24.82 14.37 2.67
CA GLY A 142 25.30 13.37 1.72
C GLY A 142 24.30 12.24 1.50
N GLY A 143 24.41 11.53 0.39
CA GLY A 143 23.57 10.36 0.08
C GLY A 143 22.06 10.57 0.22
N GLY A 144 21.55 11.74 -0.19
CA GLY A 144 20.12 12.07 -0.09
C GLY A 144 19.64 12.59 1.27
N SER A 145 20.48 12.55 2.32
CA SER A 145 20.11 13.12 3.63
C SER A 145 19.83 14.62 3.57
N LYS A 146 18.89 15.08 4.40
CA LYS A 146 18.71 16.50 4.71
C LYS A 146 19.97 17.03 5.40
N VAL A 147 20.34 18.28 5.09
CA VAL A 147 21.46 18.97 5.74
C VAL A 147 21.19 19.08 7.24
N GLN A 148 22.12 18.61 8.07
CA GLN A 148 22.07 18.76 9.52
C GLN A 148 23.28 19.52 10.02
N ARG A 149 23.07 20.43 10.98
CA ARG A 149 24.14 21.20 11.58
C ARG A 149 24.60 20.55 12.87
N LEU A 150 25.80 19.99 12.86
CA LEU A 150 26.47 19.51 14.06
C LEU A 150 27.08 20.70 14.79
N THR A 151 26.66 20.92 16.04
CA THR A 151 27.20 21.96 16.91
C THR A 151 27.70 21.33 18.21
N PHE A 152 28.85 21.76 18.70
CA PHE A 152 29.28 21.44 20.05
C PHE A 152 29.70 22.70 20.80
N THR A 153 29.17 22.86 22.01
CA THR A 153 29.33 24.06 22.84
C THR A 153 29.88 23.75 24.23
N SER A 154 29.85 22.48 24.64
CA SER A 154 30.33 22.01 25.92
C SER A 154 30.94 20.62 25.81
N ARG A 155 31.67 20.25 26.86
CA ARG A 155 32.19 18.89 27.06
C ARG A 155 31.05 17.86 26.97
N PRO A 156 31.14 16.84 26.09
CA PRO A 156 30.15 15.77 26.07
C PRO A 156 30.22 14.99 27.38
N ALA A 157 29.08 14.52 27.89
CA ALA A 157 29.01 13.65 29.06
C ALA A 157 28.87 12.17 28.65
N THR A 158 28.27 11.93 27.48
CA THR A 158 28.08 10.59 26.90
C THR A 158 28.19 10.62 25.37
N LEU A 159 28.07 9.47 24.70
CA LEU A 159 28.00 9.37 23.24
C LEU A 159 26.67 9.84 22.63
N THR A 160 25.68 10.26 23.44
CA THR A 160 24.48 10.92 22.90
C THR A 160 24.66 12.42 22.71
N ASP A 161 25.76 12.98 23.20
CA ASP A 161 26.08 14.40 23.09
C ASP A 161 26.95 14.66 21.85
N ASN A 162 26.85 15.89 21.33
CA ASN A 162 27.69 16.37 20.21
C ASN A 162 27.71 15.41 19.01
N VAL A 163 26.54 14.86 18.67
CA VAL A 163 26.34 13.88 17.60
C VAL A 163 25.19 14.28 16.69
N ILE A 164 25.30 13.96 15.40
CA ILE A 164 24.19 13.97 14.45
C ILE A 164 24.03 12.57 13.83
N THR A 165 22.84 12.25 13.32
CA THR A 165 22.58 11.02 12.56
C THR A 165 22.07 11.39 11.18
N LEU A 166 22.81 11.04 10.13
CA LEU A 166 22.40 11.21 8.74
C LEU A 166 21.93 9.86 8.21
N ASN A 167 20.67 9.77 7.80
CA ASN A 167 20.22 8.59 7.07
C ASN A 167 20.55 8.78 5.59
N VAL A 168 21.38 7.89 5.04
CA VAL A 168 21.92 8.04 3.69
C VAL A 168 21.70 6.80 2.87
N VAL A 169 21.37 7.00 1.59
CA VAL A 169 21.13 5.93 0.63
C VAL A 169 22.37 5.78 -0.26
N THR A 170 22.88 4.55 -0.33
CA THR A 170 23.98 4.19 -1.23
C THR A 170 23.51 4.15 -2.68
N ASN A 171 24.42 4.39 -3.62
CA ASN A 171 24.11 4.23 -5.04
C ASN A 171 24.12 2.75 -5.48
N SER A 172 23.91 2.51 -6.76
CA SER A 172 23.91 1.17 -7.37
C SER A 172 25.26 0.42 -7.30
N ALA A 173 26.34 1.10 -6.94
CA ALA A 173 27.65 0.51 -6.71
C ALA A 173 27.94 0.28 -5.21
N GLY A 174 26.98 0.55 -4.31
CA GLY A 174 27.21 0.44 -2.88
C GLY A 174 28.12 1.54 -2.32
N ALA A 175 28.12 2.71 -2.95
CA ALA A 175 28.93 3.86 -2.55
C ALA A 175 28.07 5.04 -2.11
N VAL A 176 28.59 5.82 -1.15
CA VAL A 176 27.95 7.06 -0.67
C VAL A 176 29.02 8.08 -0.27
N THR A 177 28.73 9.37 -0.47
CA THR A 177 29.65 10.45 -0.07
C THR A 177 28.94 11.42 0.86
N LEU A 178 29.57 11.67 2.01
CA LEU A 178 29.21 12.71 2.96
C LEU A 178 30.15 13.90 2.84
N LYS A 179 29.65 15.07 3.20
CA LYS A 179 30.41 16.30 3.26
C LYS A 179 30.08 17.00 4.57
N GLY A 180 31.10 17.33 5.34
CA GLY A 180 31.02 18.27 6.46
C GLY A 180 31.68 19.56 6.01
N ILE A 181 30.95 20.68 6.00
CA ILE A 181 31.46 21.97 5.52
C ILE A 181 31.21 23.07 6.53
N VAL A 182 32.03 24.12 6.45
CA VAL A 182 31.63 25.42 6.99
C VAL A 182 30.34 25.83 6.29
N SER A 183 29.33 26.16 7.09
CA SER A 183 28.05 26.64 6.56
C SER A 183 28.24 27.76 5.55
N VAL A 184 27.66 27.59 4.37
CA VAL A 184 27.69 28.61 3.32
C VAL A 184 26.76 29.79 3.61
N THR A 185 25.72 29.56 4.40
CA THR A 185 24.70 30.56 4.76
C THR A 185 24.86 31.13 6.16
N SER A 186 25.59 30.47 7.04
CA SER A 186 25.83 30.95 8.41
C SER A 186 27.23 30.61 8.92
N PRO A 187 28.30 31.12 8.29
CA PRO A 187 29.66 30.91 8.73
C PRO A 187 29.88 31.65 10.07
N SER A 188 29.70 30.93 11.17
CA SER A 188 30.08 31.36 12.51
C SER A 188 31.15 30.39 13.05
N SER A 189 31.90 30.80 14.08
CA SER A 189 33.05 30.10 14.68
C SER A 189 34.33 29.95 13.81
N SER A 190 35.48 29.78 14.48
CA SER A 190 36.80 29.59 13.86
C SER A 190 37.24 28.13 14.03
N HIS A 191 37.60 27.43 12.94
CA HIS A 191 37.79 25.96 12.89
C HIS A 191 36.46 25.26 13.14
N ASN A 192 35.87 24.66 12.11
CA ASN A 192 34.43 24.35 12.12
C ASN A 192 34.11 22.87 11.88
N VAL A 193 34.88 22.19 11.02
CA VAL A 193 34.59 20.81 10.62
C VAL A 193 35.55 19.86 11.35
N PHE A 194 35.02 19.17 12.36
CA PHE A 194 35.72 18.19 13.18
C PHE A 194 35.00 16.85 13.10
N ILE A 195 35.76 15.78 13.26
CA ILE A 195 35.23 14.44 13.48
C ILE A 195 36.15 13.68 14.44
N ASN A 196 35.58 13.22 15.55
CA ASN A 196 36.27 12.35 16.52
C ASN A 196 35.96 10.89 16.23
N GLY A 197 34.71 10.62 15.83
CA GLY A 197 34.23 9.28 15.58
C GLY A 197 33.09 9.25 14.59
N LEU A 198 32.90 8.08 14.00
CA LEU A 198 31.84 7.79 13.06
C LEU A 198 31.28 6.39 13.29
N GLU A 199 29.96 6.22 13.16
CA GLU A 199 29.30 4.92 13.23
C GLU A 199 28.41 4.79 11.99
N ILE A 200 28.66 3.77 11.16
CA ILE A 200 27.69 3.28 10.18
C ILE A 200 26.86 2.24 10.91
N GLY A 201 25.57 2.52 11.13
CA GLY A 201 24.64 1.58 11.73
C GLY A 201 24.40 0.36 10.85
N ALA A 202 23.61 -0.59 11.36
CA ALA A 202 23.13 -1.68 10.52
C ALA A 202 22.37 -1.10 9.31
N PRO A 203 22.41 -1.76 8.14
CA PRO A 203 21.55 -1.37 7.03
C PRO A 203 20.11 -1.36 7.54
N ILE A 204 19.40 -0.28 7.26
CA ILE A 204 17.95 -0.28 7.41
C ILE A 204 17.49 -1.09 6.21
N ALA A 205 16.90 -2.26 6.47
CA ALA A 205 16.34 -3.07 5.42
C ALA A 205 15.30 -2.22 4.68
N THR A 206 15.38 -2.19 3.35
CA THR A 206 14.26 -1.84 2.49
C THR A 206 13.28 -3.02 2.48
N ASP A 207 12.78 -3.43 3.65
CA ASP A 207 11.86 -4.54 3.76
C ASP A 207 10.55 -4.13 3.13
N GLY A 208 10.44 -4.37 1.83
CA GLY A 208 9.27 -3.93 1.08
C GLY A 208 7.97 -4.43 1.71
N PRO A 209 6.86 -3.77 1.35
CA PRO A 209 5.56 -4.03 1.96
C PRO A 209 5.19 -5.51 1.91
N ASN A 210 4.67 -6.05 3.01
CA ASN A 210 4.54 -7.50 3.19
C ASN A 210 3.11 -8.03 3.27
N ASP A 211 2.12 -7.18 3.52
CA ASP A 211 0.74 -7.61 3.74
C ASP A 211 -0.24 -6.62 3.10
N LEU A 212 -0.54 -6.83 1.81
CA LEU A 212 -1.49 -6.02 1.05
C LEU A 212 -2.88 -6.61 1.22
N VAL A 213 -3.77 -5.88 1.88
CA VAL A 213 -5.14 -6.34 2.18
C VAL A 213 -6.16 -5.38 1.59
N LEU A 214 -7.26 -5.91 1.06
CA LEU A 214 -8.44 -5.16 0.66
C LEU A 214 -9.55 -5.40 1.69
N SER A 215 -10.15 -4.33 2.21
CA SER A 215 -11.12 -4.41 3.32
C SER A 215 -12.40 -5.19 3.00
N ARG A 216 -12.73 -5.36 1.72
CA ARG A 216 -13.95 -6.06 1.27
C ARG A 216 -13.71 -6.71 -0.09
N LEU A 217 -14.18 -7.95 -0.23
CA LEU A 217 -14.03 -8.77 -1.44
C LEU A 217 -15.38 -9.05 -2.12
N ILE A 218 -16.31 -8.12 -1.98
CA ILE A 218 -17.62 -8.16 -2.65
C ILE A 218 -17.92 -6.82 -3.31
N VAL A 219 -18.63 -6.83 -4.42
CA VAL A 219 -19.16 -5.66 -5.10
C VAL A 219 -20.58 -5.93 -5.58
N ALA A 220 -21.48 -4.98 -5.36
CA ALA A 220 -22.85 -5.08 -5.84
C ALA A 220 -22.89 -5.03 -7.38
N LYS A 221 -23.71 -5.88 -8.00
CA LYS A 221 -23.99 -5.82 -9.44
C LYS A 221 -24.61 -4.46 -9.80
N ALA A 222 -25.47 -3.92 -8.93
CA ALA A 222 -26.09 -2.60 -9.07
C ALA A 222 -25.16 -1.43 -8.72
N ALA A 223 -23.89 -1.67 -8.37
CA ALA A 223 -22.97 -0.61 -8.00
C ALA A 223 -22.74 0.38 -9.15
N THR A 224 -23.07 1.65 -8.94
CA THR A 224 -22.78 2.71 -9.91
C THR A 224 -21.29 2.97 -10.08
N ILE A 225 -20.90 3.52 -11.24
CA ILE A 225 -19.52 3.98 -11.47
C ILE A 225 -19.09 4.97 -10.38
N GLY A 226 -17.89 4.77 -9.85
CA GLY A 226 -17.33 5.50 -8.72
C GLY A 226 -17.65 4.89 -7.35
N SER A 227 -18.53 3.89 -7.24
CA SER A 227 -18.82 3.22 -5.97
C SER A 227 -17.57 2.55 -5.39
N ALA A 228 -17.41 2.62 -4.07
CA ALA A 228 -16.27 2.02 -3.38
C ALA A 228 -16.47 0.51 -3.18
N VAL A 229 -15.51 -0.29 -3.61
CA VAL A 229 -15.46 -1.73 -3.33
C VAL A 229 -14.90 -1.94 -1.92
N GLY A 230 -13.69 -1.42 -1.68
CA GLY A 230 -13.00 -1.50 -0.40
C GLY A 230 -11.75 -0.60 -0.37
N SER A 231 -11.14 -0.49 0.80
CA SER A 231 -9.89 0.24 0.99
C SER A 231 -8.71 -0.73 1.15
N PHE A 232 -7.60 -0.42 0.49
CA PHE A 232 -6.33 -1.08 0.69
C PHE A 232 -5.66 -0.62 1.98
N THR A 233 -5.07 -1.59 2.67
CA THR A 233 -4.12 -1.37 3.75
C THR A 233 -2.87 -2.20 3.48
N THR A 234 -1.72 -1.69 3.88
CA THR A 234 -0.45 -2.39 3.75
C THR A 234 0.29 -2.32 5.07
N THR A 235 0.85 -3.45 5.49
CA THR A 235 1.86 -3.44 6.56
C THR A 235 3.26 -3.57 6.00
N ASP A 236 4.19 -3.01 6.76
CA ASP A 236 5.60 -2.95 6.44
C ASP A 236 6.35 -3.03 7.78
N PRO A 237 7.46 -3.79 7.88
CA PRO A 237 8.18 -3.88 9.14
C PRO A 237 8.91 -2.58 9.50
N THR A 238 9.05 -1.62 8.58
CA THR A 238 9.48 -0.25 8.84
C THR A 238 8.30 0.63 9.32
N PRO A 239 8.29 1.08 10.59
CA PRO A 239 7.16 1.84 11.11
C PRO A 239 7.07 3.26 10.55
N GLY A 240 5.87 3.66 10.13
CA GLY A 240 5.58 5.02 9.66
C GLY A 240 5.71 5.23 8.15
N ASP A 241 5.92 4.16 7.40
CA ASP A 241 5.96 4.20 5.95
C ASP A 241 4.61 4.58 5.33
N THR A 242 4.70 5.22 4.18
CA THR A 242 3.54 5.63 3.37
C THR A 242 3.49 4.79 2.11
N PHE A 243 2.28 4.39 1.71
CA PHE A 243 2.08 3.50 0.57
C PHE A 243 1.29 4.16 -0.55
N THR A 244 1.62 3.76 -1.78
CA THR A 244 0.86 4.08 -2.98
C THR A 244 0.34 2.79 -3.61
N TYR A 245 -0.88 2.85 -4.16
CA TYR A 245 -1.59 1.70 -4.71
C TYR A 245 -1.84 1.90 -6.19
N SER A 246 -1.68 0.84 -6.99
CA SER A 246 -1.94 0.92 -8.42
C SER A 246 -2.19 -0.45 -9.05
N LEU A 247 -3.05 -0.50 -10.07
CA LEU A 247 -3.33 -1.72 -10.83
C LEU A 247 -2.11 -2.11 -11.68
N ARG A 248 -1.88 -3.42 -11.84
CA ARG A 248 -0.79 -3.97 -12.65
C ARG A 248 -1.28 -5.08 -13.56
N GLU A 249 -0.71 -5.14 -14.75
CA GLU A 249 -0.92 -6.25 -15.67
C GLU A 249 -0.20 -7.51 -15.18
N GLY A 250 -0.78 -8.68 -15.43
CA GLY A 250 -0.19 -9.97 -15.10
C GLY A 250 -1.23 -11.07 -14.85
N GLU A 251 -0.80 -12.16 -14.22
CA GLU A 251 -1.74 -13.15 -13.71
C GLU A 251 -2.65 -12.51 -12.66
N GLY A 252 -3.97 -12.74 -12.77
CA GLY A 252 -4.99 -12.14 -11.90
C GLY A 252 -5.39 -10.71 -12.25
N SER A 253 -5.05 -10.21 -13.45
CA SER A 253 -5.40 -8.84 -13.89
C SER A 253 -6.53 -8.79 -14.92
N SER A 254 -7.31 -9.87 -15.08
CA SER A 254 -8.34 -10.00 -16.13
C SER A 254 -9.38 -8.90 -16.08
N ASP A 255 -9.72 -8.46 -14.88
CA ASP A 255 -10.85 -7.55 -14.64
C ASP A 255 -10.39 -6.16 -14.18
N ASN A 256 -9.08 -5.87 -14.24
CA ASN A 256 -8.51 -4.56 -13.90
C ASN A 256 -9.26 -3.40 -14.60
N GLY A 257 -9.72 -3.61 -15.84
CA GLY A 257 -10.41 -2.59 -16.63
C GLY A 257 -11.81 -2.21 -16.14
N LEU A 258 -12.36 -2.94 -15.16
CA LEU A 258 -13.63 -2.64 -14.49
C LEU A 258 -13.45 -1.72 -13.28
N PHE A 259 -12.20 -1.45 -12.86
CA PHE A 259 -11.91 -0.76 -11.61
C PHE A 259 -10.88 0.35 -11.78
N GLU A 260 -10.90 1.29 -10.84
CA GLU A 260 -9.85 2.28 -10.66
C GLU A 260 -9.42 2.35 -9.19
N ILE A 261 -8.25 2.94 -8.94
CA ILE A 261 -7.75 3.19 -7.59
C ILE A 261 -7.60 4.69 -7.38
N THR A 262 -8.33 5.23 -6.41
CA THR A 262 -8.19 6.62 -5.96
C THR A 262 -7.68 6.65 -4.52
N GLY A 263 -6.44 7.12 -4.34
CA GLY A 263 -5.76 7.05 -3.04
C GLY A 263 -5.51 5.59 -2.64
N ASN A 264 -6.16 5.14 -1.57
CA ASN A 264 -6.14 3.74 -1.14
C ASN A 264 -7.49 3.04 -1.35
N ILE A 265 -8.41 3.58 -2.14
CA ILE A 265 -9.75 2.99 -2.34
C ILE A 265 -9.85 2.40 -3.74
N LEU A 266 -10.25 1.12 -3.83
CA LEU A 266 -10.67 0.49 -5.08
C LEU A 266 -12.12 0.90 -5.39
N ARG A 267 -12.36 1.41 -6.60
CA ARG A 267 -13.67 1.85 -7.06
C ARG A 267 -14.07 1.18 -8.35
N VAL A 268 -15.37 1.07 -8.56
CA VAL A 268 -15.97 0.65 -9.83
C VAL A 268 -15.73 1.74 -10.88
N ASP A 269 -15.20 1.38 -12.05
CA ASP A 269 -14.98 2.30 -13.19
C ASP A 269 -15.88 1.96 -14.40
N ARG A 270 -16.65 0.87 -14.33
CA ARG A 270 -17.54 0.41 -15.41
C ARG A 270 -18.90 -0.04 -14.88
N ASP A 271 -19.88 -0.07 -15.77
CA ASP A 271 -21.18 -0.67 -15.49
C ASP A 271 -21.04 -2.19 -15.30
N LEU A 272 -21.56 -2.70 -14.18
CA LEU A 272 -21.51 -4.11 -13.78
C LEU A 272 -22.85 -4.84 -13.98
N SER A 273 -23.90 -4.14 -14.41
CA SER A 273 -25.27 -4.68 -14.53
C SER A 273 -25.40 -5.89 -15.48
N ALA A 274 -24.47 -6.06 -16.41
CA ALA A 274 -24.44 -7.21 -17.32
C ALA A 274 -23.79 -8.47 -16.72
N LEU A 275 -23.20 -8.37 -15.52
CA LEU A 275 -22.57 -9.50 -14.84
C LEU A 275 -23.62 -10.37 -14.15
N VAL A 276 -23.24 -11.63 -13.91
CA VAL A 276 -24.07 -12.60 -13.20
C VAL A 276 -23.68 -12.57 -11.72
N GLY A 277 -24.67 -12.62 -10.82
CA GLY A 277 -24.44 -12.79 -9.38
C GLY A 277 -23.61 -14.05 -9.09
N GLY A 278 -22.68 -13.95 -8.15
CA GLY A 278 -21.69 -14.98 -7.83
C GLY A 278 -20.48 -15.03 -8.78
N ALA A 279 -20.41 -14.17 -9.80
CA ALA A 279 -19.21 -14.04 -10.63
C ALA A 279 -18.03 -13.55 -9.79
N ILE A 280 -16.83 -14.10 -10.05
CA ILE A 280 -15.59 -13.70 -9.37
C ILE A 280 -14.73 -12.86 -10.32
N LEU A 281 -14.52 -11.60 -9.96
CA LEU A 281 -13.67 -10.64 -10.67
C LEU A 281 -12.27 -10.64 -10.08
N SER A 282 -11.23 -10.64 -10.92
CA SER A 282 -9.83 -10.69 -10.48
C SER A 282 -9.11 -9.38 -10.79
N VAL A 283 -8.55 -8.76 -9.75
CA VAL A 283 -7.71 -7.55 -9.87
C VAL A 283 -6.33 -7.77 -9.28
N ARG A 284 -5.29 -7.32 -10.00
CA ARG A 284 -3.90 -7.37 -9.55
C ARG A 284 -3.45 -5.98 -9.14
N VAL A 285 -3.04 -5.85 -7.89
CA VAL A 285 -2.71 -4.56 -7.27
C VAL A 285 -1.29 -4.59 -6.76
N ARG A 286 -0.55 -3.50 -7.01
CA ARG A 286 0.74 -3.22 -6.41
C ARG A 286 0.61 -2.21 -5.30
N THR A 287 1.23 -2.49 -4.16
CA THR A 287 1.57 -1.50 -3.13
C THR A 287 3.05 -1.14 -3.22
N THR A 288 3.39 0.13 -3.06
CA THR A 288 4.78 0.62 -3.14
C THR A 288 5.02 1.61 -2.02
N ASP A 289 6.09 1.37 -1.26
CA ASP A 289 6.52 2.25 -0.17
C ASP A 289 7.19 3.54 -0.69
N ALA A 290 7.61 4.41 0.22
CA ALA A 290 8.31 5.65 -0.13
C ALA A 290 9.73 5.42 -0.67
N ALA A 291 10.35 4.28 -0.36
CA ALA A 291 11.67 3.87 -0.83
C ALA A 291 11.63 3.24 -2.24
N GLY A 292 10.44 2.94 -2.76
CA GLY A 292 10.20 2.31 -4.05
C GLY A 292 10.20 0.78 -4.02
N ALA A 293 10.30 0.14 -2.84
CA ALA A 293 10.07 -1.30 -2.75
C ALA A 293 8.56 -1.59 -2.83
N PHE A 294 8.21 -2.76 -3.36
CA PHE A 294 6.83 -3.08 -3.69
C PHE A 294 6.51 -4.54 -3.47
N SER A 295 5.22 -4.81 -3.25
CA SER A 295 4.60 -6.13 -3.34
C SER A 295 3.35 -6.05 -4.20
N GLU A 296 2.94 -7.19 -4.72
CA GLU A 296 1.76 -7.33 -5.56
C GLU A 296 0.93 -8.51 -5.08
N ASP A 297 -0.38 -8.32 -5.06
CA ASP A 297 -1.34 -9.38 -4.77
C ASP A 297 -2.50 -9.35 -5.75
N VAL A 298 -3.18 -10.49 -5.82
CA VAL A 298 -4.41 -10.68 -6.60
C VAL A 298 -5.59 -10.74 -5.65
N PHE A 299 -6.60 -9.92 -5.92
CA PHE A 299 -7.86 -9.92 -5.19
C PHE A 299 -8.96 -10.50 -6.06
N ASN A 300 -9.67 -11.46 -5.49
CA ASN A 300 -10.85 -12.07 -6.09
C ASN A 300 -12.07 -11.44 -5.41
N ILE A 301 -12.86 -10.70 -6.18
CA ILE A 301 -14.01 -9.92 -5.71
C ILE A 301 -15.27 -10.57 -6.26
N GLU A 302 -16.16 -10.99 -5.38
CA GLU A 302 -17.44 -11.58 -5.76
C GLU A 302 -18.46 -10.50 -6.11
N VAL A 303 -19.18 -10.70 -7.21
CA VAL A 303 -20.33 -9.88 -7.59
C VAL A 303 -21.55 -10.39 -6.83
N VAL A 304 -22.16 -9.54 -6.01
CA VAL A 304 -23.38 -9.88 -5.26
C VAL A 304 -24.60 -9.21 -5.89
N ASN A 305 -25.74 -9.89 -5.82
CA ASN A 305 -27.03 -9.37 -6.27
C ASN A 305 -27.87 -8.83 -5.12
N ASP A 306 -27.53 -9.14 -3.87
CA ASP A 306 -28.22 -8.71 -2.66
C ASP A 306 -27.14 -8.06 -1.78
N SER A 307 -27.20 -6.74 -1.65
CA SER A 307 -26.17 -5.94 -0.99
C SER A 307 -26.34 -5.84 0.52
N ASP A 308 -27.57 -5.96 1.03
CA ASP A 308 -27.89 -5.80 2.45
C ASP A 308 -28.28 -7.14 3.14
N ASN A 309 -28.30 -8.23 2.37
CA ASN A 309 -28.51 -9.62 2.75
C ASN A 309 -29.90 -9.88 3.35
N ASP A 310 -30.93 -9.22 2.84
CA ASP A 310 -32.31 -9.41 3.28
C ASP A 310 -33.09 -10.43 2.43
N GLY A 311 -32.49 -10.91 1.33
CA GLY A 311 -33.04 -11.86 0.38
C GLY A 311 -33.64 -11.23 -0.88
N LEU A 312 -33.73 -9.91 -0.96
CA LEU A 312 -34.17 -9.19 -2.15
C LEU A 312 -33.00 -8.92 -3.09
N ASP A 313 -33.27 -9.02 -4.39
CA ASP A 313 -32.30 -8.67 -5.42
C ASP A 313 -32.23 -7.13 -5.53
N ASP A 314 -31.02 -6.57 -5.49
CA ASP A 314 -30.73 -5.13 -5.58
C ASP A 314 -31.44 -4.46 -6.76
N ASP A 315 -31.48 -5.15 -7.91
CA ASP A 315 -32.14 -4.62 -9.13
C ASP A 315 -33.66 -4.55 -8.96
N TRP A 316 -34.26 -5.51 -8.24
CA TRP A 316 -35.68 -5.55 -7.92
C TRP A 316 -36.04 -4.48 -6.89
N GLU A 317 -35.22 -4.32 -5.85
CA GLU A 317 -35.40 -3.25 -4.85
C GLU A 317 -35.29 -1.85 -5.48
N LEU A 318 -34.30 -1.63 -6.36
CA LEU A 318 -34.13 -0.35 -7.03
C LEU A 318 -35.25 -0.05 -8.03
N LEU A 319 -35.87 -1.08 -8.60
CA LEU A 319 -37.02 -0.93 -9.50
C LEU A 319 -38.26 -0.41 -8.76
N TYR A 320 -38.57 -0.98 -7.59
CA TYR A 320 -39.83 -0.71 -6.88
C TYR A 320 -39.69 0.30 -5.73
N PHE A 321 -38.55 0.33 -5.03
CA PHE A 321 -38.36 1.15 -3.82
C PHE A 321 -37.28 2.23 -3.96
N ALA A 322 -36.50 2.20 -5.06
CA ALA A 322 -35.39 3.12 -5.33
C ALA A 322 -34.35 3.19 -4.19
N SER A 323 -34.24 2.13 -3.38
CA SER A 323 -33.34 2.03 -2.24
C SER A 323 -33.16 0.58 -1.80
N LEU A 324 -31.92 0.19 -1.49
CA LEU A 324 -31.47 -1.16 -1.11
C LEU A 324 -31.60 -1.48 0.39
N THR A 325 -32.41 -0.73 1.13
CA THR A 325 -32.48 -0.86 2.62
C THR A 325 -33.85 -0.48 3.20
N THR A 326 -34.78 -0.04 2.35
CA THR A 326 -36.07 0.52 2.79
C THR A 326 -37.17 -0.53 2.81
N ALA A 327 -37.06 -1.52 1.94
CA ALA A 327 -37.91 -2.69 1.92
C ALA A 327 -37.15 -3.83 2.58
N SER A 328 -37.88 -4.73 3.23
CA SER A 328 -37.35 -6.03 3.62
C SER A 328 -38.09 -7.13 2.88
N GLY A 329 -37.43 -8.27 2.67
CA GLY A 329 -38.08 -9.46 2.09
C GLY A 329 -39.33 -9.94 2.84
N SER A 330 -39.51 -9.59 4.11
CA SER A 330 -40.69 -9.97 4.91
C SER A 330 -41.84 -8.96 4.91
N ASP A 331 -41.64 -7.78 4.32
CA ASP A 331 -42.69 -6.76 4.27
C ASP A 331 -43.76 -7.12 3.22
N ASP A 332 -44.97 -6.63 3.44
CA ASP A 332 -46.15 -6.77 2.55
C ASP A 332 -46.72 -5.36 2.40
N GLY A 333 -46.28 -4.66 1.35
CA GLY A 333 -46.43 -3.21 1.19
C GLY A 333 -47.83 -2.78 0.78
N ASP A 334 -48.48 -3.58 -0.07
CA ASP A 334 -49.80 -3.35 -0.63
C ASP A 334 -50.91 -4.18 0.02
N ILE A 335 -50.55 -5.08 0.94
CA ILE A 335 -51.45 -5.78 1.87
C ILE A 335 -52.34 -6.78 1.11
N ASP A 336 -51.75 -7.48 0.15
CA ASP A 336 -52.40 -8.54 -0.61
C ASP A 336 -52.17 -9.95 0.00
N ASN A 337 -51.35 -10.03 1.05
CA ASN A 337 -50.83 -11.23 1.72
C ASN A 337 -49.68 -11.95 0.99
N LEU A 338 -48.97 -11.29 0.08
CA LEU A 338 -47.65 -11.69 -0.38
C LEU A 338 -46.58 -10.83 0.29
N THR A 339 -45.51 -11.48 0.72
CA THR A 339 -44.30 -10.72 1.12
C THR A 339 -43.51 -10.29 -0.10
N ASN A 340 -42.75 -9.20 -0.03
CA ASN A 340 -41.84 -8.73 -1.08
C ASN A 340 -40.98 -9.86 -1.68
N LEU A 341 -40.52 -10.81 -0.85
CA LEU A 341 -39.74 -11.95 -1.32
C LEU A 341 -40.57 -12.96 -2.14
N GLU A 342 -41.83 -13.18 -1.75
CA GLU A 342 -42.78 -13.99 -2.51
C GLU A 342 -43.12 -13.30 -3.83
N GLU A 343 -43.32 -11.99 -3.83
CA GLU A 343 -43.60 -11.20 -5.02
C GLU A 343 -42.42 -11.14 -5.99
N GLN A 344 -41.20 -10.94 -5.48
CA GLN A 344 -39.98 -11.08 -6.28
C GLN A 344 -39.89 -12.44 -6.96
N SER A 345 -40.30 -13.50 -6.27
CA SER A 345 -40.30 -14.86 -6.80
C SER A 345 -41.40 -15.09 -7.84
N ALA A 346 -42.57 -14.44 -7.66
CA ALA A 346 -43.71 -14.51 -8.57
C ALA A 346 -43.56 -13.58 -9.79
N GLY A 347 -42.73 -12.54 -9.68
CA GLY A 347 -42.58 -11.50 -10.70
C GLY A 347 -43.67 -10.43 -10.66
N THR A 348 -44.45 -10.37 -9.58
CA THR A 348 -45.51 -9.38 -9.35
C THR A 348 -44.95 -8.05 -8.85
N ASN A 349 -45.81 -7.04 -8.69
CA ASN A 349 -45.43 -5.71 -8.28
C ASN A 349 -45.75 -5.44 -6.80
N PRO A 350 -44.74 -5.27 -5.93
CA PRO A 350 -44.87 -5.09 -4.46
C PRO A 350 -45.47 -3.78 -3.99
N THR A 351 -46.02 -3.02 -4.93
CA THR A 351 -46.70 -1.75 -4.67
C THR A 351 -48.13 -1.75 -5.21
N LEU A 352 -48.57 -2.86 -5.82
CA LEU A 352 -49.88 -3.03 -6.43
C LEU A 352 -50.42 -4.42 -6.04
N ALA A 353 -51.42 -4.43 -5.18
CA ALA A 353 -52.04 -5.68 -4.73
C ALA A 353 -52.57 -6.56 -5.88
N ASP A 354 -52.86 -5.98 -7.05
CA ASP A 354 -53.41 -6.64 -8.23
C ASP A 354 -52.55 -6.20 -9.43
N SER A 355 -51.67 -7.08 -9.87
CA SER A 355 -50.59 -6.77 -10.83
C SER A 355 -51.08 -6.73 -12.29
N ASP A 356 -52.09 -7.50 -12.64
CA ASP A 356 -52.66 -7.55 -14.00
C ASP A 356 -54.00 -6.81 -14.15
N SER A 357 -54.54 -6.31 -13.04
CA SER A 357 -55.74 -5.48 -12.94
C SER A 357 -57.04 -6.19 -13.32
N ASP A 358 -57.14 -7.49 -13.05
CA ASP A 358 -58.35 -8.30 -13.28
C ASP A 358 -59.33 -8.29 -12.11
N THR A 359 -58.97 -7.66 -10.98
CA THR A 359 -59.68 -7.54 -9.70
C THR A 359 -59.44 -8.63 -8.66
N LEU A 360 -58.74 -9.71 -8.99
CA LEU A 360 -58.11 -10.59 -8.01
C LEU A 360 -56.77 -9.97 -7.60
N ASN A 361 -56.43 -10.12 -6.33
CA ASN A 361 -55.12 -9.69 -5.85
C ASN A 361 -54.11 -10.83 -5.99
N ASP A 362 -52.82 -10.51 -6.16
CA ASP A 362 -51.79 -11.49 -6.51
C ASP A 362 -51.71 -12.62 -5.47
N GLY A 363 -51.88 -12.26 -4.19
CA GLY A 363 -51.96 -13.21 -3.08
C GLY A 363 -53.15 -14.18 -3.16
N GLN A 364 -54.32 -13.73 -3.61
CA GLN A 364 -55.50 -14.57 -3.82
C GLN A 364 -55.25 -15.57 -4.94
N GLU A 365 -54.70 -15.10 -6.05
CA GLU A 365 -54.39 -15.92 -7.20
C GLU A 365 -53.39 -17.02 -6.84
N LEU A 366 -52.23 -16.67 -6.28
CA LEU A 366 -51.19 -17.64 -5.96
C LEU A 366 -51.55 -18.58 -4.80
N LYS A 367 -52.22 -18.07 -3.74
CA LYS A 367 -52.47 -18.86 -2.51
C LYS A 367 -53.83 -19.54 -2.47
N THR A 368 -54.79 -19.09 -3.27
CA THR A 368 -56.18 -19.59 -3.22
C THR A 368 -56.63 -20.23 -4.53
N PHE A 369 -56.45 -19.54 -5.66
CA PHE A 369 -57.07 -19.94 -6.94
C PHE A 369 -56.11 -20.66 -7.89
N SER A 370 -54.81 -20.61 -7.62
CA SER A 370 -53.74 -21.19 -8.45
C SER A 370 -53.70 -20.65 -9.89
N THR A 371 -54.22 -19.44 -10.10
CA THR A 371 -54.15 -18.69 -11.36
C THR A 371 -52.84 -17.91 -11.47
N ASN A 372 -52.61 -17.24 -12.60
CA ASN A 372 -51.38 -16.50 -12.88
C ASN A 372 -51.59 -14.98 -12.68
N PRO A 373 -50.99 -14.37 -11.63
CA PRO A 373 -51.21 -12.96 -11.26
C PRO A 373 -50.61 -11.91 -12.21
N LEU A 374 -50.13 -12.36 -13.37
CA LEU A 374 -49.60 -11.52 -14.43
C LEU A 374 -50.46 -11.58 -15.69
N LEU A 375 -51.54 -12.35 -15.67
CA LEU A 375 -52.46 -12.59 -16.77
C LEU A 375 -53.89 -12.54 -16.25
N ALA A 376 -54.59 -11.46 -16.60
CA ALA A 376 -55.98 -11.28 -16.23
C ALA A 376 -56.94 -12.39 -16.73
N ASP A 377 -56.46 -13.32 -17.55
CA ASP A 377 -57.16 -14.44 -18.18
C ASP A 377 -56.12 -15.57 -18.29
N THR A 378 -56.11 -16.48 -17.32
CA THR A 378 -55.03 -17.43 -17.10
C THR A 378 -54.97 -18.51 -18.19
N ASP A 379 -56.10 -18.97 -18.69
CA ASP A 379 -56.21 -20.02 -19.72
C ASP A 379 -56.44 -19.48 -21.14
N GLY A 380 -56.90 -18.24 -21.28
CA GLY A 380 -56.84 -17.46 -22.50
C GLY A 380 -58.06 -17.58 -23.42
N GLU A 381 -59.23 -17.98 -22.92
CA GLU A 381 -60.49 -17.96 -23.71
C GLU A 381 -61.16 -16.60 -23.82
N GLY A 382 -60.77 -15.63 -23.01
CA GLY A 382 -61.33 -14.29 -23.00
C GLY A 382 -62.35 -14.01 -21.91
N LEU A 383 -62.40 -14.83 -20.85
CA LEU A 383 -62.98 -14.44 -19.55
C LEU A 383 -61.84 -14.12 -18.59
N THR A 384 -62.05 -13.19 -17.66
CA THR A 384 -61.03 -12.96 -16.63
C THR A 384 -61.18 -13.96 -15.50
N ASP A 385 -60.09 -14.26 -14.79
CA ASP A 385 -60.11 -15.21 -13.68
C ASP A 385 -61.13 -14.76 -12.61
N ALA A 386 -61.22 -13.45 -12.38
CA ALA A 386 -62.23 -12.84 -11.53
C ALA A 386 -63.68 -13.04 -12.04
N ASP A 387 -63.92 -12.90 -13.35
CA ASP A 387 -65.25 -13.04 -13.96
C ASP A 387 -65.74 -14.48 -13.87
N GLU A 388 -64.86 -15.45 -14.07
CA GLU A 388 -65.15 -16.88 -13.94
C GLU A 388 -65.49 -17.29 -12.52
N LEU A 389 -64.68 -16.87 -11.54
CA LEU A 389 -64.93 -17.17 -10.14
C LEU A 389 -66.20 -16.51 -9.59
N SER A 390 -66.55 -15.32 -10.12
CA SER A 390 -67.73 -14.56 -9.70
C SER A 390 -69.01 -14.94 -10.44
N GLY A 391 -68.89 -15.52 -11.63
CA GLY A 391 -69.99 -15.85 -12.54
C GLY A 391 -70.75 -14.62 -13.02
N VAL A 392 -70.11 -13.44 -13.07
CA VAL A 392 -70.77 -12.17 -13.43
C VAL A 392 -71.37 -12.19 -14.83
N ASP A 393 -70.78 -12.98 -15.74
CA ASP A 393 -71.23 -13.11 -17.13
C ASP A 393 -72.04 -14.40 -17.43
N GLY A 394 -72.38 -15.20 -16.41
CA GLY A 394 -73.25 -16.36 -16.58
C GLY A 394 -73.04 -17.45 -15.53
N PHE A 395 -72.05 -18.29 -15.77
CA PHE A 395 -71.71 -19.48 -14.98
C PHE A 395 -70.41 -19.27 -14.21
N VAL A 396 -70.24 -20.04 -13.13
CA VAL A 396 -68.98 -20.12 -12.39
C VAL A 396 -68.16 -21.26 -12.98
N THR A 397 -66.97 -20.95 -13.48
CA THR A 397 -66.07 -21.87 -14.20
C THR A 397 -64.71 -21.96 -13.53
N ASP A 398 -63.85 -22.88 -13.99
CA ASP A 398 -62.48 -23.03 -13.47
C ASP A 398 -61.51 -22.19 -14.31
N PRO A 399 -60.93 -21.11 -13.76
CA PRO A 399 -60.08 -20.17 -14.51
C PRO A 399 -58.75 -20.72 -15.02
N ASN A 400 -58.52 -22.01 -14.85
CA ASN A 400 -57.35 -22.72 -15.38
C ASN A 400 -57.71 -23.66 -16.53
N LEU A 401 -58.98 -23.73 -16.91
CA LEU A 401 -59.51 -24.69 -17.86
C LEU A 401 -60.42 -24.04 -18.87
N ALA A 402 -59.94 -24.02 -20.11
CA ALA A 402 -60.68 -23.40 -21.19
C ALA A 402 -61.99 -24.05 -21.64
N ASP A 403 -62.45 -25.06 -20.91
CA ASP A 403 -63.59 -25.93 -21.18
C ASP A 403 -63.77 -26.72 -19.88
N THR A 404 -64.56 -26.16 -18.96
CA THR A 404 -64.64 -26.63 -17.57
C THR A 404 -65.23 -28.05 -17.47
N ASP A 405 -66.27 -28.37 -18.24
CA ASP A 405 -66.92 -29.68 -18.26
C ASP A 405 -66.33 -30.67 -19.29
N GLY A 406 -65.53 -30.18 -20.23
CA GLY A 406 -64.82 -30.97 -21.22
C GLY A 406 -65.70 -31.45 -22.38
N ASP A 407 -66.79 -30.77 -22.71
CA ASP A 407 -67.70 -31.14 -23.79
C ASP A 407 -67.23 -30.68 -25.19
N GLY A 408 -66.25 -29.78 -25.24
CA GLY A 408 -65.58 -29.29 -26.43
C GLY A 408 -65.98 -27.86 -26.86
N PHE A 409 -66.77 -27.15 -26.07
CA PHE A 409 -66.95 -25.70 -26.16
C PHE A 409 -66.21 -25.00 -25.02
N ASN A 410 -65.79 -23.75 -25.22
CA ASN A 410 -65.09 -23.02 -24.17
C ASN A 410 -66.04 -22.16 -23.35
N ASP A 411 -65.68 -21.91 -22.10
CA ASP A 411 -66.55 -21.31 -21.09
C ASP A 411 -67.04 -19.92 -21.52
N ALA A 412 -66.16 -19.14 -22.17
CA ALA A 412 -66.52 -17.86 -22.78
C ALA A 412 -67.67 -17.95 -23.81
N LEU A 413 -67.63 -18.97 -24.68
CA LEU A 413 -68.69 -19.18 -25.67
C LEU A 413 -69.98 -19.64 -24.99
N GLU A 414 -69.87 -20.53 -24.01
CA GLU A 414 -71.01 -21.10 -23.31
C GLU A 414 -71.74 -20.08 -22.44
N ASN A 415 -71.00 -19.20 -21.77
CA ASN A 415 -71.55 -18.02 -21.10
C ASN A 415 -72.35 -17.14 -22.07
N SER A 416 -71.83 -16.92 -23.28
CA SER A 416 -72.48 -16.07 -24.28
C SER A 416 -73.74 -16.69 -24.89
N GLU A 417 -73.79 -18.02 -25.02
CA GLU A 417 -74.90 -18.77 -25.62
C GLU A 417 -75.88 -19.34 -24.56
N GLY A 418 -75.50 -19.32 -23.28
CA GLY A 418 -76.27 -19.87 -22.17
C GLY A 418 -76.34 -21.40 -22.15
N THR A 419 -75.25 -22.08 -22.57
CA THR A 419 -75.09 -23.54 -22.47
C THR A 419 -74.40 -23.93 -21.16
N ASP A 420 -74.27 -25.22 -20.85
CA ASP A 420 -73.78 -25.72 -19.56
C ASP A 420 -72.28 -25.97 -19.68
N PRO A 421 -71.42 -25.15 -19.03
CA PRO A 421 -69.96 -25.28 -19.10
C PRO A 421 -69.36 -26.21 -18.05
#